data_AF-A0A7C5XBX6-F1
#
_entry.id   AF-A0A7C5XBX6-F1
#
_cell.length_a   1.000
_cell.length_b   1.000
_cell.length_c   1.000
_cell.angle_alpha   90.00
_cell.angle_beta   90.00
_cell.angle_gamma   90.00
#
_symmetry.space_group_name_H-M   'P 1'
#
loop_
_entity.id
_entity.type
_entity.pdbx_description
1 polymer ?
#
loop_
_entity_poly.entity_id
_entity_poly.type
_entity_poly.pdbx_seq_one_letter_code
_entity_poly.pdbx_strand_id
1 'polypeptide(L)'
;ILLRYANKIPLLYDEGADVARKVVDEFNWQNYKVKFPAPLAVIIHVCSTKIPYASAGKEAIAEVPEIEKEMRLALRDAAKKLRLYLSRKEKEMEMLNRYVSLAKYVDEIAHNLAITARFDKDTLAKHLHKLIETKIGLTVEELVKHTLSLSAAQQEAEEAAVAQ
;
A
#
# COMPACT_ATOMS: atom_id res chain seq x y z
N ILE A 1 0.43 9.29 -10.63
CA ILE A 1 0.83 10.72 -10.73
C ILE A 1 2.35 10.80 -10.69
N LEU A 2 2.98 11.60 -11.54
CA LEU A 2 4.43 11.80 -11.57
C LEU A 2 4.76 13.25 -11.23
N LEU A 3 5.58 13.47 -10.21
CA LEU A 3 6.05 14.79 -9.80
C LEU A 3 7.55 14.89 -10.06
N ARG A 4 7.93 15.86 -10.88
CA ARG A 4 9.30 16.02 -11.37
C ARG A 4 9.90 17.30 -10.83
N TYR A 5 11.16 17.22 -10.40
CA TYR A 5 11.91 18.36 -9.90
C TYR A 5 13.33 18.34 -10.45
N ALA A 6 13.82 19.51 -10.87
CA ALA A 6 15.19 19.73 -11.29
C ALA A 6 15.76 20.92 -10.52
N ASN A 7 16.88 20.76 -9.80
CA ASN A 7 17.50 21.82 -9.00
C ASN A 7 16.51 22.60 -8.10
N LYS A 8 15.59 21.85 -7.46
CA LYS A 8 14.52 22.35 -6.55
C LYS A 8 13.40 23.14 -7.25
N ILE A 9 13.36 23.15 -8.57
CA ILE A 9 12.31 23.76 -9.38
C ILE A 9 11.37 22.64 -9.86
N PRO A 10 10.03 22.77 -9.66
CA PRO A 10 9.08 21.81 -10.22
C PRO A 10 9.02 21.94 -11.74
N LEU A 11 9.01 20.82 -12.45
CA LEU A 11 8.82 20.77 -13.90
C LEU A 11 7.36 20.40 -14.18
N LEU A 12 6.61 21.32 -14.77
CA LEU A 12 5.16 21.18 -14.93
C LEU A 12 4.78 20.74 -16.34
N TYR A 13 5.53 21.16 -17.36
CA TYR A 13 5.20 20.92 -18.75
C TYR A 13 6.04 19.79 -19.37
N ASP A 14 5.61 19.32 -20.55
CA ASP A 14 6.33 18.32 -21.36
C ASP A 14 6.73 17.03 -20.63
N GLU A 15 5.80 16.43 -19.88
CA GLU A 15 6.02 15.13 -19.22
C GLU A 15 6.42 14.02 -20.21
N GLY A 16 5.84 14.02 -21.41
CA GLY A 16 6.06 12.95 -22.39
C GLY A 16 7.48 12.90 -22.98
N ALA A 17 8.21 14.01 -22.93
CA ALA A 17 9.58 14.09 -23.44
C ALA A 17 10.65 13.90 -22.35
N ASP A 18 10.24 13.63 -21.10
CA ASP A 18 11.14 13.54 -19.96
C ASP A 18 11.63 12.11 -19.70
N VAL A 19 12.92 11.95 -19.40
CA VAL A 19 13.52 10.69 -18.97
C VAL A 19 12.80 10.07 -17.78
N ALA A 20 12.33 10.90 -16.84
CA ALA A 20 11.60 10.44 -15.65
C ALA A 20 10.35 9.66 -16.04
N ARG A 21 9.64 10.12 -17.07
CA ARG A 21 8.42 9.48 -17.53
C ARG A 21 8.73 8.13 -18.19
N LYS A 22 9.72 8.11 -19.08
CA LYS A 22 10.21 6.89 -19.72
C LYS A 22 10.62 5.82 -18.71
N VAL A 23 11.40 6.19 -17.70
CA VAL A 23 11.86 5.25 -16.65
C VAL A 23 10.70 4.69 -15.83
N VAL A 24 9.69 5.51 -15.53
CA VAL A 24 8.51 5.10 -14.74
C VAL A 24 7.58 4.19 -15.54
N ASP A 25 7.40 4.48 -16.83
CA ASP A 25 6.53 3.69 -17.73
C ASP A 25 7.17 2.33 -18.06
N GLU A 26 8.49 2.25 -18.23
CA GLU A 26 9.21 0.98 -18.42
C GLU A 26 9.31 0.13 -17.13
N PHE A 27 9.01 0.70 -15.97
CA PHE A 27 9.21 0.03 -14.70
C PHE A 27 8.14 -1.06 -14.46
N ASN A 28 8.58 -2.28 -14.18
CA ASN A 28 7.64 -3.35 -13.84
C ASN A 28 7.17 -3.26 -12.37
N TRP A 29 6.04 -2.59 -12.17
CA TRP A 29 5.38 -2.39 -10.87
C TRP A 29 4.80 -3.67 -10.26
N GLN A 30 4.46 -4.68 -11.06
CA GLN A 30 3.86 -5.93 -10.57
C GLN A 30 4.82 -6.68 -9.64
N ASN A 31 6.13 -6.61 -9.92
CA ASN A 31 7.17 -7.22 -9.08
C ASN A 31 7.23 -6.64 -7.66
N TYR A 32 6.65 -5.46 -7.45
CA TYR A 32 6.61 -4.76 -6.17
C TYR A 32 5.23 -4.80 -5.51
N LYS A 33 4.35 -5.71 -5.96
CA LYS A 33 2.98 -5.89 -5.46
C LYS A 33 2.06 -4.68 -5.67
N VAL A 34 2.40 -3.80 -6.60
CA VAL A 34 1.54 -2.68 -7.00
C VAL A 34 0.73 -3.13 -8.21
N LYS A 35 -0.59 -3.17 -8.06
CA LYS A 35 -1.55 -3.46 -9.15
C LYS A 35 -2.29 -2.18 -9.51
N PHE A 36 -2.24 -1.78 -10.77
CA PHE A 36 -3.04 -0.64 -11.25
C PHE A 36 -4.50 -1.06 -11.46
N PRO A 37 -5.48 -0.18 -11.21
CA PRO A 37 -5.35 1.22 -10.76
C PRO A 37 -5.08 1.32 -9.25
N ALA A 38 -3.94 1.92 -8.88
CA ALA A 38 -3.56 2.16 -7.49
C ALA A 38 -3.27 3.65 -7.27
N PRO A 39 -3.58 4.21 -6.09
CA PRO A 39 -3.20 5.57 -5.73
C PRO A 39 -1.69 5.63 -5.49
N LEU A 40 -0.93 5.89 -6.55
CA LEU A 40 0.53 5.98 -6.52
C LEU A 40 1.00 7.34 -7.04
N ALA A 41 1.80 8.00 -6.22
CA ALA A 41 2.57 9.19 -6.59
C ALA A 41 4.06 8.85 -6.58
N VAL A 42 4.76 9.18 -7.65
CA VAL A 42 6.21 9.04 -7.76
C VAL A 42 6.82 10.43 -7.83
N ILE A 43 7.79 10.71 -6.96
CA ILE A 43 8.53 11.96 -6.95
C ILE A 43 9.95 11.67 -7.41
N ILE A 44 10.42 12.37 -8.44
CA ILE A 44 11.80 12.26 -8.91
C ILE A 44 12.42 13.65 -8.90
N HIS A 45 13.54 13.76 -8.20
CA HIS A 45 14.31 14.99 -8.06
C HIS A 45 15.73 14.78 -8.55
N VAL A 46 16.15 15.61 -9.50
CA VAL A 46 17.50 15.60 -10.06
C VAL A 46 18.20 16.90 -9.68
N CYS A 47 19.45 16.80 -9.21
CA CYS A 47 20.29 17.94 -8.86
C CYS A 47 21.68 17.80 -9.46
N SER A 48 22.15 18.85 -10.13
CA SER A 48 23.49 18.93 -10.71
C SER A 48 23.87 20.39 -10.94
N THR A 49 25.18 20.66 -11.04
CA THR A 49 25.69 21.98 -11.44
C THR A 49 25.25 22.36 -12.86
N LYS A 50 25.12 21.36 -13.73
CA LYS A 50 24.62 21.49 -15.10
C LYS A 50 23.66 20.35 -15.40
N ILE A 51 22.37 20.67 -15.51
CA ILE A 51 21.33 19.70 -15.91
C ILE A 51 21.18 19.73 -17.44
N PRO A 52 21.20 18.57 -18.11
CA PRO A 52 20.92 18.49 -19.53
C PRO A 52 19.40 18.59 -19.76
N TYR A 53 18.95 19.70 -20.30
CA TYR A 53 17.55 19.92 -20.68
C TYR A 53 17.33 19.59 -22.16
N ALA A 54 16.18 19.01 -22.50
CA ALA A 54 15.84 18.64 -23.87
C ALA A 54 15.47 19.87 -24.73
N SER A 55 14.87 20.90 -24.09
CA SER A 55 14.42 22.13 -24.73
C SER A 55 15.00 23.36 -24.02
N ALA A 56 15.10 24.48 -24.74
CA ALA A 56 15.48 25.79 -24.18
C ALA A 56 14.54 26.24 -23.06
N GLY A 57 13.30 25.77 -23.04
CA GLY A 57 12.31 26.05 -21.99
C GLY A 57 12.62 25.42 -20.63
N LYS A 58 13.56 24.45 -20.56
CA LYS A 58 13.97 23.74 -19.33
C LYS A 58 12.84 22.96 -18.61
N GLU A 59 11.82 22.54 -19.35
CA GLU A 59 10.66 21.80 -18.80
C GLU A 59 10.84 20.27 -18.78
N ALA A 60 11.82 19.75 -19.53
CA ALA A 60 12.09 18.31 -19.60
C ALA A 60 13.59 18.01 -19.54
N ILE A 61 13.94 16.94 -18.83
CA ILE A 61 15.30 16.42 -18.74
C ILE A 61 15.60 15.58 -19.99
N ALA A 62 16.77 15.79 -20.60
CA ALA A 62 17.20 15.07 -21.80
C ALA A 62 17.65 13.64 -21.50
N GLU A 63 17.51 12.76 -22.50
CA GLU A 63 17.90 11.34 -22.43
C GLU A 63 19.41 11.15 -22.40
N VAL A 64 20.00 11.20 -21.21
CA VAL A 64 21.38 10.83 -20.95
C VAL A 64 21.39 9.44 -20.28
N PRO A 65 22.09 8.44 -20.85
CA PRO A 65 22.02 7.05 -20.38
C PRO A 65 22.50 6.88 -18.93
N GLU A 66 23.45 7.71 -18.49
CA GLU A 66 23.95 7.72 -17.10
C GLU A 66 22.87 8.14 -16.11
N ILE A 67 22.12 9.20 -16.44
CA ILE A 67 21.02 9.73 -15.62
C ILE A 67 19.87 8.72 -15.60
N GLU A 68 19.50 8.17 -16.76
CA GLU A 68 18.44 7.16 -16.88
C GLU A 68 18.76 5.91 -16.01
N LYS A 69 20.00 5.42 -16.07
CA LYS A 69 20.44 4.27 -15.27
C LYS A 69 20.33 4.56 -13.78
N GLU A 70 20.78 5.73 -13.34
CA GLU A 70 20.75 6.11 -11.92
C GLU A 70 19.32 6.31 -11.41
N MET A 71 18.46 6.97 -12.20
CA MET A 71 17.04 7.12 -11.88
C MET A 71 16.35 5.76 -11.74
N ARG A 72 16.66 4.81 -12.62
CA ARG A 72 16.11 3.45 -12.54
C ARG A 72 16.57 2.72 -11.27
N LEU A 73 17.83 2.89 -10.86
CA LEU A 73 18.35 2.31 -9.62
C LEU A 73 17.69 2.94 -8.38
N ALA A 74 17.60 4.26 -8.34
CA ALA A 74 16.93 4.98 -7.26
C ALA A 74 15.45 4.58 -7.12
N LEU A 75 14.74 4.44 -8.25
CA LEU A 75 13.36 3.97 -8.27
C LEU A 75 13.22 2.54 -7.72
N ARG A 76 14.13 1.63 -8.08
CA ARG A 76 14.14 0.25 -7.54
C ARG A 76 14.31 0.24 -6.03
N ASP A 77 15.18 1.07 -5.48
CA ASP A 77 15.43 1.11 -4.03
C ASP A 77 14.23 1.68 -3.25
N ALA A 78 13.56 2.69 -3.79
CA ALA A 78 12.29 3.16 -3.25
C ALA A 78 11.20 2.07 -3.33
N ALA A 79 11.09 1.39 -4.48
CA ALA A 79 10.11 0.33 -4.69
C ALA A 79 10.33 -0.89 -3.77
N LYS A 80 11.57 -1.25 -3.43
CA LYS A 80 11.88 -2.30 -2.44
C LYS A 80 11.29 -1.96 -1.06
N LYS A 81 11.42 -0.71 -0.62
CA LYS A 81 10.86 -0.25 0.66
C LYS A 81 9.33 -0.31 0.63
N LEU A 82 8.73 0.11 -0.48
CA LEU A 82 7.28 0.00 -0.69
C LEU A 82 6.80 -1.46 -0.63
N ARG A 83 7.49 -2.38 -1.31
CA ARG A 83 7.15 -3.82 -1.30
C ARG A 83 7.19 -4.40 0.12
N LEU A 84 8.17 -4.00 0.94
CA LEU A 84 8.25 -4.44 2.33
C LEU A 84 7.04 -3.96 3.13
N TYR A 85 6.65 -2.69 2.97
CA TYR A 85 5.48 -2.12 3.61
C TYR A 85 4.19 -2.85 3.19
N LEU A 86 3.97 -3.01 1.88
CA LEU A 86 2.79 -3.71 1.36
C LEU A 86 2.73 -5.17 1.83
N SER A 87 3.85 -5.86 1.87
CA SER A 87 3.90 -7.25 2.37
C SER A 87 3.53 -7.35 3.85
N ARG A 88 3.91 -6.37 4.67
CA ARG A 88 3.49 -6.30 6.07
C ARG A 88 1.99 -6.07 6.19
N LYS A 89 1.44 -5.15 5.39
CA LYS A 89 0.00 -4.87 5.37
C LYS A 89 -0.84 -6.04 4.87
N GLU A 90 -0.40 -6.74 3.83
CA GLU A 90 -1.06 -7.97 3.36
C GLU A 90 -1.12 -9.04 4.47
N LYS A 91 -0.01 -9.26 5.18
CA LYS A 91 0.03 -10.20 6.30
C LYS A 91 -0.94 -9.81 7.42
N GLU A 92 -1.01 -8.52 7.74
CA GLU A 92 -1.96 -7.99 8.74
C GLU A 92 -3.41 -8.22 8.30
N MET A 93 -3.74 -7.94 7.04
CA MET A 93 -5.06 -8.19 6.47
C MET A 93 -5.41 -9.68 6.42
N GLU A 94 -4.45 -10.56 6.12
CA GLU A 94 -4.66 -12.01 6.13
C GLU A 94 -4.99 -12.51 7.54
N MET A 95 -4.27 -12.04 8.56
CA MET A 95 -4.51 -12.39 9.95
C MET A 95 -5.88 -11.90 10.42
N LEU A 96 -6.27 -10.69 10.02
CA LEU A 96 -7.60 -10.12 10.27
C LEU A 96 -8.70 -10.96 9.61
N ASN A 97 -8.57 -11.28 8.32
CA ASN A 97 -9.54 -12.09 7.59
C ASN A 97 -9.69 -13.47 8.22
N ARG A 98 -8.59 -14.08 8.67
CA ARG A 98 -8.60 -15.35 9.39
C ARG A 98 -9.35 -15.24 10.72
N TYR A 99 -9.13 -14.18 11.49
CA TYR A 99 -9.87 -13.94 12.73
C TYR A 99 -11.38 -13.80 12.47
N VAL A 100 -11.77 -12.93 11.53
CA VAL A 100 -13.18 -12.71 11.18
C VAL A 100 -13.85 -14.00 10.71
N SER A 101 -13.14 -14.79 9.90
CA SER A 101 -13.66 -16.06 9.40
C SER A 101 -13.88 -17.05 10.54
N LEU A 102 -12.92 -17.17 11.47
CA LEU A 102 -13.05 -18.06 12.64
C LEU A 102 -14.16 -17.59 13.58
N ALA A 103 -14.25 -16.29 13.87
CA ALA A 103 -15.26 -15.71 14.75
C ALA A 103 -16.69 -16.04 14.29
N LYS A 104 -16.96 -16.03 12.98
CA LYS A 104 -18.26 -16.42 12.43
C LYS A 104 -18.66 -17.87 12.78
N TYR A 105 -17.70 -18.78 12.83
CA TYR A 105 -17.95 -20.18 13.15
C TYR A 105 -18.02 -20.48 14.65
N VAL A 106 -17.54 -19.57 15.52
CA VAL A 106 -17.49 -19.81 16.97
C VAL A 106 -18.87 -20.10 17.54
N ASP A 107 -19.90 -19.35 17.12
CA ASP A 107 -21.25 -19.49 17.67
C ASP A 107 -21.89 -20.84 17.31
N GLU A 108 -21.70 -21.29 16.06
CA GLU A 108 -22.20 -22.58 15.60
C GLU A 108 -21.47 -23.74 16.30
N ILE A 109 -20.15 -23.66 16.41
CA ILE A 109 -19.34 -24.65 17.11
C ILE A 109 -19.75 -24.70 18.58
N ALA A 110 -19.94 -23.55 19.22
CA ALA A 110 -20.34 -23.48 20.62
C ALA A 110 -21.72 -24.09 20.87
N HIS A 111 -22.68 -23.85 19.97
CA HIS A 111 -24.00 -24.44 20.04
C HIS A 111 -23.95 -25.98 19.91
N ASN A 112 -23.24 -26.49 18.91
CA ASN A 112 -23.12 -27.94 18.68
C ASN A 112 -22.38 -28.65 19.82
N LEU A 113 -21.33 -28.02 20.37
CA LEU A 113 -20.60 -28.58 21.51
C LEU A 113 -21.46 -28.58 22.78
N ALA A 114 -22.25 -27.51 23.02
CA ALA A 114 -23.15 -27.43 24.16
C ALA A 114 -24.18 -28.56 24.15
N ILE A 115 -24.76 -28.86 22.99
CA ILE A 115 -25.71 -29.98 22.82
C ILE A 115 -25.03 -31.33 23.10
N THR A 116 -23.83 -31.53 22.55
CA THR A 116 -23.13 -32.83 22.62
C THR A 116 -22.57 -33.11 24.01
N ALA A 117 -21.90 -32.11 24.59
CA ALA A 117 -21.16 -32.24 25.84
C ALA A 117 -21.95 -31.79 27.08
N ARG A 118 -23.18 -31.28 26.91
CA ARG A 118 -24.05 -30.72 27.98
C ARG A 118 -23.37 -29.64 28.80
N PHE A 119 -22.57 -28.80 28.16
CA PHE A 119 -21.97 -27.62 28.77
C PHE A 119 -22.76 -26.34 28.45
N ASP A 120 -22.54 -25.30 29.25
CA ASP A 120 -23.12 -23.99 29.01
C ASP A 120 -22.49 -23.31 27.77
N LYS A 121 -23.35 -22.76 26.90
CA LYS A 121 -22.94 -22.16 25.63
C LYS A 121 -22.05 -20.94 25.83
N ASP A 122 -22.39 -20.09 26.79
CA ASP A 122 -21.74 -18.78 26.98
C ASP A 122 -20.32 -18.93 27.53
N THR A 123 -20.11 -19.90 28.42
CA THR A 123 -18.75 -20.23 28.89
C THR A 123 -17.87 -20.78 27.77
N LEU A 124 -18.41 -21.59 26.86
CA LEU A 124 -17.63 -22.19 25.78
C LEU A 124 -17.23 -21.15 24.73
N ALA A 125 -18.15 -20.25 24.36
CA ALA A 125 -17.86 -19.15 23.42
C ALA A 125 -16.70 -18.28 23.92
N LYS A 126 -16.69 -17.91 25.20
CA LYS A 126 -15.60 -17.13 25.82
C LYS A 126 -14.26 -17.84 25.73
N HIS A 127 -14.22 -19.15 25.98
CA HIS A 127 -12.98 -19.93 25.86
C HIS A 127 -12.51 -20.05 24.40
N LEU A 128 -13.42 -20.20 23.44
CA LEU A 128 -13.09 -20.26 22.02
C LEU A 128 -12.53 -18.93 21.51
N HIS A 129 -13.12 -17.79 21.91
CA HIS A 129 -12.54 -16.48 21.61
C HIS A 129 -11.14 -16.33 22.20
N LYS A 130 -10.94 -16.70 23.47
CA LYS A 130 -9.63 -16.67 24.12
C LYS A 130 -8.59 -17.56 23.44
N LEU A 131 -9.01 -18.72 22.91
CA LEU A 131 -8.15 -19.63 22.13
C LEU A 131 -7.76 -19.03 20.77
N ILE A 132 -8.68 -18.32 20.13
CA ILE A 132 -8.41 -17.62 18.86
C ILE A 132 -7.41 -16.49 19.11
N GLU A 133 -7.60 -15.70 20.16
CA GLU A 133 -6.69 -14.63 20.57
C GLU A 133 -5.28 -15.15 20.86
N THR A 134 -5.15 -16.26 21.60
CA THR A 134 -3.83 -16.86 21.89
C THR A 134 -3.14 -17.44 20.66
N LYS A 135 -3.87 -18.01 19.70
CA LYS A 135 -3.27 -18.57 18.47
C LYS A 135 -2.88 -17.51 17.45
N ILE A 136 -3.66 -16.44 17.34
CA ILE A 136 -3.47 -15.39 16.34
C ILE A 136 -2.52 -14.31 16.87
N GLY A 137 -2.48 -14.12 18.19
CA GLY A 137 -1.58 -13.15 18.83
C GLY A 137 -1.95 -11.69 18.57
N LEU A 138 -3.13 -11.43 17.98
CA LEU A 138 -3.70 -10.09 17.86
C LEU A 138 -4.75 -9.88 18.95
N THR A 139 -4.62 -8.77 19.67
CA THR A 139 -5.65 -8.27 20.60
C THR A 139 -6.75 -7.56 19.82
N VAL A 140 -8.00 -7.72 20.24
CA VAL A 140 -9.21 -7.12 19.62
C VAL A 140 -9.08 -5.59 19.43
N GLU A 141 -8.25 -4.92 20.24
CA GLU A 141 -7.93 -3.49 20.14
C GLU A 141 -7.23 -3.07 18.83
N GLU A 142 -6.40 -3.94 18.25
CA GLU A 142 -5.75 -3.67 16.96
C GLU A 142 -6.76 -3.78 15.80
N LEU A 143 -7.74 -4.67 15.94
CA LEU A 143 -8.86 -4.85 15.02
C LEU A 143 -9.71 -3.58 14.91
N VAL A 144 -10.01 -2.95 16.05
CA VAL A 144 -10.80 -1.72 16.16
C VAL A 144 -10.05 -0.53 15.55
N LYS A 145 -8.74 -0.40 15.81
CA LYS A 145 -7.91 0.62 15.16
C LYS A 145 -7.86 0.44 13.65
N HIS A 146 -7.77 -0.81 13.17
CA HIS A 146 -7.75 -1.10 11.74
C HIS A 146 -9.09 -0.80 11.05
N THR A 147 -10.22 -1.12 11.68
CA THR A 147 -11.55 -0.79 11.15
C THR A 147 -11.83 0.71 11.15
N LEU A 148 -11.42 1.44 12.19
CA LEU A 148 -11.51 2.90 12.24
C LEU A 148 -10.61 3.58 11.17
N SER A 149 -9.43 3.01 10.88
CA SER A 149 -8.56 3.51 9.82
C SER A 149 -9.10 3.23 8.42
N LEU A 150 -9.79 2.10 8.22
CA LEU A 150 -10.45 1.77 6.97
C LEU A 150 -11.67 2.65 6.72
N SER A 151 -12.47 2.95 7.75
CA SER A 151 -13.60 3.89 7.62
C SER A 151 -13.13 5.31 7.30
N ALA A 152 -12.01 5.75 7.87
CA ALA A 152 -11.42 7.06 7.55
C ALA A 152 -10.88 7.13 6.12
N ALA A 153 -10.19 6.09 5.64
CA ALA A 153 -9.69 6.02 4.26
C ALA A 153 -10.80 5.90 3.21
N GLN A 154 -11.94 5.29 3.56
CA GLN A 154 -13.13 5.24 2.71
C GLN A 154 -13.81 6.61 2.58
N GLN A 155 -13.86 7.38 3.67
CA GLN A 155 -14.36 8.76 3.65
C GLN A 155 -13.51 9.69 2.77
N GLU A 156 -12.17 9.60 2.86
CA GLU A 156 -11.27 10.39 2.01
C GLU A 156 -11.37 10.01 0.51
N ALA A 157 -11.61 8.73 0.20
CA ALA A 157 -11.79 8.26 -1.17
C ALA A 157 -13.13 8.70 -1.78
N GLU A 158 -14.21 8.75 -0.98
CA GLU A 158 -15.50 9.31 -1.41
C GLU A 158 -15.42 10.82 -1.63
N GLU A 159 -14.76 11.59 -0.75
CA GLU A 159 -14.58 13.03 -0.93
C GLU A 159 -13.75 13.37 -2.18
N ALA A 160 -12.73 12.58 -2.50
CA ALA A 160 -11.92 12.76 -3.71
C ALA A 160 -12.67 12.40 -5.01
N ALA A 161 -13.67 11.51 -4.95
CA ALA A 161 -14.50 11.13 -6.09
C ALA A 161 -15.66 12.11 -6.34
N VAL A 162 -16.14 12.80 -5.30
CA VAL A 162 -17.20 13.83 -5.39
C VAL A 162 -16.66 15.20 -5.86
N ALA A 163 -15.35 15.44 -5.70
CA ALA A 163 -14.68 16.66 -6.14
C ALA A 163 -14.17 16.64 -7.60
N GLN A 164 -14.37 15.55 -8.34
CA GLN A 164 -14.08 15.41 -9.78
C GLN A 164 -15.38 15.48 -10.59
#